data_AF-A0A1G6I635-F1
#
_entry.id   AF-A0A1G6I635-F1
#
_cell.length_a   1.000
_cell.length_b   1.000
_cell.length_c   1.000
_cell.angle_alpha   90.00
_cell.angle_beta   90.00
_cell.angle_gamma   90.00
#
_symmetry.space_group_name_H-M   'P 1'
#
loop_
_entity.id
_entity.type
_entity.pdbx_description
1 polymer ?
#
loop_
_entity_poly.entity_id
_entity_poly.type
_entity_poly.pdbx_seq_one_letter_code
_entity_poly.pdbx_strand_id
1 'polypeptide(L)' 'MKLKLNKFLASPLEKAVNFLETEQLDYRLKKITPPYKNKDNLKKFGTKRVLKIEKDVDNDLYLITWSFQYNS' A
#
# COMPACT_ATOMS: atom_id res chain seq x y z
N MET A 1 -5.98 -13.44 -14.72
CA MET A 1 -5.38 -12.38 -13.89
C MET A 1 -3.87 -12.55 -13.85
N LYS A 2 -3.18 -11.93 -14.82
CA LYS A 2 -1.70 -11.91 -14.87
C LYS A 2 -1.22 -10.68 -14.11
N LEU A 3 -0.49 -10.86 -13.01
CA LEU A 3 -0.01 -9.77 -12.16
C LEU A 3 1.43 -9.41 -12.53
N LYS A 4 1.69 -8.14 -12.90
CA LYS A 4 3.05 -7.63 -13.12
C LYS A 4 3.45 -6.78 -11.92
N LEU A 5 4.56 -7.14 -11.27
CA LEU A 5 5.06 -6.47 -10.06
C LEU A 5 5.96 -5.28 -10.44
N ASN A 6 5.55 -4.06 -10.11
CA ASN A 6 6.40 -2.87 -10.17
C ASN A 6 6.79 -2.45 -8.74
N LYS A 7 8.10 -2.42 -8.46
CA LYS A 7 8.68 -2.27 -7.12
C LYS A 7 8.58 -0.82 -6.60
N PHE A 8 7.74 -0.60 -5.59
CA PHE A 8 7.92 0.49 -4.61
C PHE A 8 7.64 -0.07 -3.20
N LEU A 9 8.68 -0.66 -2.61
CA LEU A 9 8.62 -1.27 -1.29
C LEU A 9 9.03 -0.18 -0.28
N ALA A 10 8.06 0.35 0.48
CA ALA A 10 8.21 1.39 1.52
C ALA A 10 8.02 2.87 1.12
N SER A 11 7.36 3.22 0.01
CA SER A 11 6.91 4.61 -0.17
C SER A 11 5.77 4.96 0.82
N PRO A 12 5.62 6.22 1.22
CA PRO A 12 4.41 6.69 1.89
C PRO A 12 3.19 6.43 1.00
N LEU A 13 2.08 5.95 1.59
CA LEU A 13 0.86 5.66 0.84
C LEU A 13 0.38 6.87 0.02
N GLU A 14 0.41 8.05 0.65
CA GLU A 14 0.00 9.31 0.02
C GLU A 14 0.80 9.61 -1.25
N LYS A 15 2.12 9.42 -1.23
CA LYS A 15 2.96 9.64 -2.43
C LYS A 15 2.61 8.68 -3.56
N ALA A 16 2.30 7.42 -3.24
CA ALA A 16 1.92 6.44 -4.24
C ALA A 16 0.55 6.73 -4.85
N VAL A 17 -0.42 7.16 -4.03
CA VAL A 17 -1.74 7.59 -4.49
C VAL A 17 -1.63 8.82 -5.39
N ASN A 18 -0.93 9.87 -4.95
CA ASN A 18 -0.76 11.09 -5.72
C ASN A 18 -0.10 10.82 -7.08
N PHE A 19 0.89 9.92 -7.14
CA PHE A 19 1.50 9.51 -8.40
C PHE A 19 0.47 8.87 -9.35
N LEU A 20 -0.32 7.90 -8.87
CA LEU A 20 -1.32 7.23 -9.70
C LEU A 20 -2.42 8.19 -10.16
N GLU A 21 -2.86 9.12 -9.31
CA GLU A 21 -3.84 10.14 -9.67
C GLU A 21 -3.29 11.13 -10.70
N THR A 22 -2.03 11.55 -10.55
CA THR A 22 -1.35 12.47 -11.50
C THR A 22 -1.24 11.82 -12.89
N GLU A 23 -0.92 10.54 -12.93
CA GLU A 23 -0.79 9.75 -14.16
C GLU A 23 -2.15 9.22 -14.66
N GLN A 24 -3.27 9.57 -14.01
CA GLN A 24 -4.63 9.12 -14.33
C GLN A 24 -4.76 7.59 -14.43
N LEU A 25 -4.09 6.87 -13.53
CA LEU A 25 -4.07 5.41 -13.48
C LEU A 25 -5.12 4.91 -12.49
N ASP A 26 -5.99 4.00 -12.96
CA ASP A 26 -7.01 3.40 -12.11
C ASP A 26 -6.38 2.53 -11.01
N TYR A 27 -6.84 2.70 -9.77
CA TYR A 27 -6.29 1.97 -8.64
C TYR A 27 -7.31 1.56 -7.57
N ARG A 28 -6.94 0.55 -6.77
CA ARG A 28 -7.64 0.13 -5.56
C ARG A 28 -6.68 0.03 -4.39
N LEU A 29 -7.17 0.41 -3.21
CA LEU A 29 -6.42 0.33 -1.96
C LEU A 29 -6.82 -0.90 -1.14
N LYS A 30 -5.84 -1.71 -0.77
CA LYS A 30 -5.99 -2.85 0.14
C LYS A 30 -5.18 -2.65 1.40
N LYS A 31 -5.86 -2.43 2.52
CA LYS A 31 -5.20 -2.38 3.83
C LYS A 31 -4.94 -3.81 4.32
N ILE A 32 -3.71 -4.09 4.73
CA ILE A 32 -3.42 -5.28 5.54
C ILE A 32 -2.95 -4.86 6.93
N THR A 33 -3.40 -5.60 7.93
CA THR A 33 -2.98 -5.40 9.32
C THR A 33 -2.09 -6.58 9.67
N PRO A 34 -0.76 -6.39 9.80
CA PRO A 34 0.11 -7.49 10.20
C PRO A 34 -0.32 -8.06 11.57
N PRO A 35 -0.20 -9.39 11.79
CA PRO A 35 -0.55 -10.01 13.06
C PRO A 35 0.45 -9.57 14.14
N TYR A 36 0.10 -8.53 14.90
CA TYR A 36 0.95 -8.01 15.98
C TYR A 36 0.44 -8.48 17.35
N LYS A 37 1.34 -9.12 18.10
CA LYS A 37 1.07 -9.68 19.44
C LYS A 37 0.88 -8.62 20.54
N ASN A 38 1.30 -7.36 20.33
CA ASN A 38 1.34 -6.31 21.36
C ASN A 38 0.56 -5.06 20.93
N LYS A 39 -0.77 -5.13 20.89
CA LYS A 39 -1.64 -3.99 20.52
C LYS A 39 -1.66 -2.86 21.56
N ASP A 40 -1.41 -3.17 22.83
CA ASP A 40 -1.72 -2.25 23.94
C ASP A 40 -0.64 -1.19 24.21
N ASN A 41 0.59 -1.36 23.71
CA ASN A 41 1.71 -0.45 23.97
C ASN A 41 2.02 0.55 22.85
N LEU A 42 1.27 0.55 21.75
CA LEU A 42 1.54 1.43 20.62
C LEU A 42 0.87 2.80 20.83
N LYS A 43 1.61 3.72 21.45
CA LYS A 43 1.24 5.13 21.46
C LYS A 43 1.31 5.69 20.03
N LYS A 44 0.12 5.95 19.49
CA LYS A 44 -0.17 6.96 18.45
C LYS A 44 0.37 6.67 17.04
N PHE A 45 -0.60 6.40 16.13
CA PHE A 45 -0.57 6.72 14.70
C PHE A 45 0.71 6.33 13.93
N GLY A 46 0.88 5.03 13.63
CA GLY A 46 1.90 4.58 12.68
C GLY A 46 1.77 5.25 11.30
N THR A 47 2.86 5.35 10.56
CA THR A 47 2.84 5.93 9.20
C THR A 47 2.28 4.91 8.19
N LYS A 48 1.41 5.34 7.27
CA LYS A 48 0.88 4.44 6.22
C LYS A 48 1.95 4.21 5.15
N ARG A 49 2.34 2.97 4.94
CA ARG A 49 3.36 2.57 3.98
C ARG A 49 2.81 1.58 2.96
N VAL A 50 3.22 1.75 1.71
CA VAL A 50 2.96 0.78 0.66
C VAL A 50 3.87 -0.43 0.87
N LEU A 51 3.25 -1.60 0.87
CA LEU A 51 3.92 -2.89 0.96
C LEU A 51 4.07 -3.56 -0.40
N LYS A 52 3.09 -3.35 -1.29
CA LYS A 52 3.06 -3.99 -2.61
C LYS A 52 2.19 -3.17 -3.56
N ILE A 53 2.61 -3.07 -4.82
CA ILE A 53 1.77 -2.59 -5.91
C ILE A 53 1.75 -3.68 -6.97
N GLU A 54 0.56 -4.09 -7.38
CA GLU A 54 0.36 -5.11 -8.41
C GLU A 54 -0.47 -4.50 -9.53
N LYS A 55 -0.06 -4.72 -10.78
CA LYS A 55 -0.88 -4.37 -11.93
C LYS A 55 -1.70 -5.58 -12.36
N ASP A 56 -3.02 -5.47 -12.33
CA ASP A 56 -3.93 -6.33 -13.07
C ASP A 56 -3.90 -5.92 -14.54
N VAL A 57 -3.28 -6.76 -15.37
CA VAL A 57 -3.16 -6.49 -16.81
C VAL A 57 -4.50 -6.69 -17.52
N ASP A 58 -5.39 -7.53 -16.99
CA ASP A 58 -6.65 -7.88 -17.65
C ASP A 58 -7.72 -6.79 -17.46
N ASN A 59 -7.66 -6.06 -16.34
CA ASN A 59 -8.58 -4.97 -15.99
C ASN A 59 -7.91 -3.58 -15.96
N ASP A 60 -6.67 -3.49 -16.44
CA ASP A 60 -5.79 -2.30 -16.39
C ASP A 60 -5.79 -1.54 -15.05
N LEU A 61 -5.81 -2.28 -13.95
CA LEU A 61 -6.03 -1.73 -12.61
C LEU A 61 -4.81 -1.96 -11.70
N TYR A 62 -4.40 -0.94 -10.94
CA TYR A 62 -3.37 -1.08 -9.91
C TYR A 62 -3.97 -1.44 -8.55
N LEU A 63 -3.46 -2.50 -7.91
CA LEU A 63 -3.77 -2.85 -6.53
C LEU A 63 -2.64 -2.44 -5.60
N ILE A 64 -2.87 -1.43 -4.77
CA ILE A 64 -1.92 -0.96 -3.76
C ILE A 64 -2.25 -1.62 -2.43
N THR A 65 -1.37 -2.51 -1.99
CA THR A 65 -1.43 -3.07 -0.63
C THR A 65 -0.60 -2.23 0.32
N TRP A 66 -1.18 -1.80 1.44
CA TRP A 66 -0.54 -0.94 2.43
C TRP A 66 -0.82 -1.38 3.87
N SER A 67 0.07 -1.00 4.79
CA SER A 67 -0.12 -1.19 6.23
C SER A 67 0.37 0.02 7.02
N PHE A 68 0.06 0.04 8.31
CA PHE A 68 0.75 0.94 9.24
C PHE A 68 2.14 0.39 9.55
N GLN A 69 3.14 1.25 9.45
CA GLN A 69 4.45 1.04 10.06
C GLN A 69 4.39 1.65 11.46
N TYR A 70 4.42 0.79 12.46
CA TYR A 70 4.50 1.18 13.86
C TYR A 70 5.98 1.35 14.21
N ASN A 71 6.35 2.53 14.70
CA ASN A 71 7.65 2.72 15.31
C ASN A 71 7.56 2.15 16.73
N SER A 72 8.46 1.23 17.08
CA SER A 72 8.54 0.62 18.40
C SER A 72 9.26 1.52 19.39
#